data_AF-A0A150Q2E7-F1
#
_entry.id   AF-A0A150Q2E7-F1
#
_cell.length_a   1.000
_cell.length_b   1.000
_cell.length_c   1.000
_cell.angle_alpha   90.00
_cell.angle_beta   90.00
_cell.angle_gamma   90.00
#
_symmetry.space_group_name_H-M   'P 1'
#
loop_
_entity.id
_entity.type
_entity.pdbx_description
1 polymer ?
#
loop_
_entity_poly.entity_id
_entity_poly.type
_entity_poly.pdbx_seq_one_letter_code
_entity_poly.pdbx_strand_id
1 'polypeptide(L)'
;MATTFAALIFRPAEIPDRALSQGFAVALGGWDVASPRLFVAPLPGVPGFCAAYYASGDPAVAGGDELDHLSELFDDELSPPVAVLDAAAELGHPGATIFALVFSEEIVHDDGWRFEASGFVRHFVREGEDGIEAGVEAPDRSDLVAVEIDLPDDATEQQEREAMDRAIRPHRGSTYLSAELGAPVLGALMGGLFAPERRVDVHLVEPGPASIAGEVSRLNRVLRREDGRGAPASLPPVRGVASPATYEAFARAYDWADPADPQDLYRELAIGAVEGTLRFLREDELRGHEREPGWEAAAARRLYPIARLSGSALGGGGVAQRAVVALAPDGEQLWIVRGGTSAAPAGPTFGELLRYLSLGWSRRSDAEEDLIGALMLRARLRSLGG
;
A
#
# COMPACT_ATOMS: atom_id res chain seq x y z
N MET A 1 -21.06 -19.23 5.60
CA MET A 1 -20.07 -18.72 4.64
C MET A 1 -18.78 -19.38 5.02
N ALA A 2 -18.15 -20.02 4.05
CA ALA A 2 -16.81 -20.53 4.23
C ALA A 2 -15.84 -19.34 4.24
N THR A 3 -14.75 -19.49 4.96
CA THR A 3 -13.86 -18.39 5.32
C THR A 3 -12.59 -18.44 4.48
N THR A 4 -12.26 -17.32 3.84
CA THR A 4 -10.98 -17.10 3.15
C THR A 4 -10.31 -15.87 3.75
N PHE A 5 -9.02 -15.95 4.10
CA PHE A 5 -8.26 -14.81 4.59
C PHE A 5 -6.75 -14.97 4.37
N ALA A 6 -6.05 -13.84 4.38
CA ALA A 6 -4.60 -13.79 4.58
C ALA A 6 -4.26 -12.97 5.82
N ALA A 7 -3.33 -13.45 6.63
CA ALA A 7 -2.93 -12.81 7.87
C ALA A 7 -1.42 -12.82 8.06
N LEU A 8 -0.87 -11.70 8.55
CA LEU A 8 0.48 -11.65 9.12
C LEU A 8 0.41 -11.75 10.63
N ILE A 9 1.16 -12.67 11.23
CA ILE A 9 1.28 -12.84 12.67
C ILE A 9 2.62 -12.27 13.12
N PHE A 10 2.60 -11.36 14.08
CA PHE A 10 3.78 -10.60 14.48
C PHE A 10 3.72 -10.20 15.94
N ARG A 11 4.86 -9.80 16.50
CA ARG A 11 4.91 -9.13 17.80
C ARG A 11 4.87 -7.62 17.61
N PRO A 12 3.92 -6.88 18.23
CA PRO A 12 3.87 -5.42 18.11
C PRO A 12 5.13 -4.69 18.61
N ALA A 13 5.91 -5.33 19.48
CA ALA A 13 7.18 -4.80 19.97
C ALA A 13 8.32 -4.86 18.93
N GLU A 14 8.17 -5.70 17.90
CA GLU A 14 9.14 -5.91 16.83
C GLU A 14 8.66 -5.31 15.50
N ILE A 15 7.35 -5.38 15.23
CA ILE A 15 6.74 -4.82 14.02
C ILE A 15 5.78 -3.71 14.44
N PRO A 16 6.20 -2.43 14.38
CA PRO A 16 5.30 -1.30 14.64
C PRO A 16 4.29 -1.13 13.50
N ASP A 17 3.17 -0.46 13.77
CA ASP A 17 2.12 -0.17 12.76
C ASP A 17 2.64 0.50 11.51
N ARG A 18 3.65 1.35 11.69
CA ARG A 18 4.34 2.00 10.60
C ARG A 18 5.00 1.01 9.65
N ALA A 19 5.64 -0.04 10.17
CA ALA A 19 6.22 -1.10 9.34
C ALA A 19 5.13 -1.89 8.60
N LEU A 20 4.00 -2.20 9.26
CA LEU A 20 2.86 -2.85 8.60
C LEU A 20 2.31 -1.99 7.46
N SER A 21 2.02 -0.73 7.74
CA SER A 21 1.44 0.21 6.77
C SER A 21 2.35 0.38 5.55
N GLN A 22 3.64 0.63 5.77
CA GLN A 22 4.61 0.86 4.70
C GLN A 22 4.95 -0.41 3.93
N GLY A 23 5.17 -1.53 4.64
CA GLY A 23 5.48 -2.82 4.02
C GLY A 23 4.36 -3.30 3.10
N PHE A 24 3.10 -3.25 3.57
CA PHE A 24 1.97 -3.56 2.69
C PHE A 24 1.85 -2.56 1.54
N ALA A 25 2.12 -1.26 1.75
CA ALA A 25 2.06 -0.28 0.66
C ALA A 25 3.11 -0.55 -0.43
N VAL A 26 4.28 -1.09 -0.06
CA VAL A 26 5.35 -1.51 -0.96
C VAL A 26 4.98 -2.80 -1.69
N ALA A 27 4.52 -3.83 -0.97
CA ALA A 27 4.11 -5.10 -1.55
C ALA A 27 2.96 -4.94 -2.55
N LEU A 28 1.99 -4.06 -2.22
CA LEU A 28 0.87 -3.73 -3.10
C LEU A 28 1.25 -2.76 -4.22
N GLY A 29 2.54 -2.48 -4.41
CA GLY A 29 3.01 -1.63 -5.50
C GLY A 29 2.45 -2.11 -6.84
N GLY A 30 2.77 -3.33 -7.25
CA GLY A 30 2.34 -3.86 -8.56
C GLY A 30 0.85 -4.15 -8.70
N TRP A 31 0.04 -3.96 -7.65
CA TRP A 31 -1.30 -4.54 -7.53
C TRP A 31 -2.42 -3.53 -7.79
N ASP A 32 -3.44 -3.96 -8.53
CA ASP A 32 -4.67 -3.21 -8.80
C ASP A 32 -5.61 -3.28 -7.59
N VAL A 33 -5.25 -2.56 -6.50
CA VAL A 33 -6.05 -2.54 -5.27
C VAL A 33 -6.37 -1.11 -4.87
N ALA A 34 -7.65 -0.74 -5.00
CA ALA A 34 -8.11 0.62 -4.81
C ALA A 34 -8.08 1.08 -3.35
N SER A 35 -8.42 0.20 -2.40
CA SER A 35 -8.62 0.54 -0.98
C SER A 35 -8.20 -0.57 -0.02
N PRO A 36 -6.92 -0.96 -0.02
CA PRO A 36 -6.42 -2.03 0.85
C PRO A 36 -6.58 -1.64 2.33
N ARG A 37 -6.91 -2.62 3.17
CA ARG A 37 -7.10 -2.43 4.61
C ARG A 37 -6.40 -3.51 5.40
N LEU A 38 -5.87 -3.10 6.55
CA LEU A 38 -5.35 -4.02 7.54
C LEU A 38 -6.19 -3.92 8.81
N PHE A 39 -6.71 -5.05 9.26
CA PHE A 39 -7.37 -5.17 10.55
C PHE A 39 -6.44 -5.90 11.51
N VAL A 40 -6.22 -5.33 12.69
CA VAL A 40 -5.30 -5.91 13.68
C VAL A 40 -6.09 -6.40 14.88
N ALA A 41 -5.80 -7.64 15.29
CA ALA A 41 -6.33 -8.25 16.50
C ALA A 41 -5.21 -8.96 17.28
N PRO A 42 -5.22 -8.96 18.62
CA PRO A 42 -4.38 -9.84 19.40
C PRO A 42 -4.80 -11.29 19.15
N LEU A 43 -3.86 -12.23 19.26
CA LEU A 43 -4.14 -13.64 19.07
C LEU A 43 -4.49 -14.33 20.39
N PRO A 44 -5.75 -14.76 20.60
CA PRO A 44 -6.13 -15.48 21.80
C PRO A 44 -5.31 -16.78 21.92
N GLY A 45 -4.71 -17.00 23.09
CA GLY A 45 -3.89 -18.20 23.33
C GLY A 45 -2.45 -18.11 22.81
N VAL A 46 -2.05 -17.02 22.16
CA VAL A 46 -0.67 -16.76 21.71
C VAL A 46 -0.17 -15.43 22.31
N PRO A 47 0.22 -15.39 23.60
CA PRO A 47 0.54 -14.13 24.28
C PRO A 47 1.66 -13.34 23.61
N GLY A 48 1.45 -12.03 23.45
CA GLY A 48 2.42 -11.11 22.85
C GLY A 48 2.39 -11.04 21.33
N PHE A 49 1.54 -11.84 20.67
CA PHE A 49 1.34 -11.80 19.23
C PHE A 49 0.02 -11.14 18.84
N CYS A 50 0.04 -10.47 17.70
CA CYS A 50 -1.13 -9.98 16.98
C CYS A 50 -1.15 -10.58 15.58
N ALA A 51 -2.33 -10.56 14.97
CA ALA A 51 -2.52 -10.81 13.55
C ALA A 51 -3.01 -9.55 12.85
N ALA A 52 -2.45 -9.24 11.68
CA ALA A 52 -2.92 -8.24 10.73
C ALA A 52 -3.57 -8.97 9.55
N TYR A 53 -4.88 -8.85 9.42
CA TYR A 53 -5.67 -9.42 8.32
C TYR A 53 -5.73 -8.41 7.19
N TYR A 54 -5.32 -8.86 6.01
CA TYR A 54 -5.42 -8.06 4.79
C TYR A 54 -6.78 -8.26 4.12
N ALA A 55 -7.32 -7.16 3.60
CA ALA A 55 -8.46 -7.17 2.70
C ALA A 55 -8.20 -6.20 1.54
N SER A 56 -8.42 -6.69 0.31
CA SER A 56 -8.33 -5.89 -0.93
C SER A 56 -9.27 -4.68 -0.88
N GLY A 57 -10.45 -4.87 -0.29
CA GLY A 57 -11.51 -3.87 -0.23
C GLY A 57 -12.35 -3.79 -1.50
N ASP A 58 -12.12 -4.69 -2.47
CA ASP A 58 -12.95 -4.81 -3.65
C ASP A 58 -14.30 -5.46 -3.30
N PRO A 59 -15.41 -4.98 -3.89
CA PRO A 59 -16.69 -5.65 -3.73
C PRO A 59 -16.57 -7.05 -4.35
N ALA A 60 -16.92 -8.09 -3.60
CA ALA A 60 -16.95 -9.51 -4.00
C ALA A 60 -17.73 -9.83 -5.32
N VAL A 61 -18.26 -8.81 -5.99
CA VAL A 61 -19.01 -8.87 -7.26
C VAL A 61 -18.08 -8.76 -8.48
N ALA A 62 -16.81 -8.34 -8.29
CA ALA A 62 -15.84 -8.15 -9.37
C ALA A 62 -15.06 -9.43 -9.75
N GLY A 63 -15.67 -10.61 -9.71
CA GLY A 63 -15.31 -11.79 -10.52
C GLY A 63 -13.90 -12.39 -10.44
N GLY A 64 -12.97 -11.87 -9.63
CA GLY A 64 -11.72 -12.52 -9.25
C GLY A 64 -11.91 -13.26 -7.93
N ASP A 65 -11.37 -14.48 -7.83
CA ASP A 65 -11.34 -15.19 -6.56
C ASP A 65 -10.43 -14.40 -5.61
N GLU A 66 -10.97 -13.91 -4.48
CA GLU A 66 -10.14 -13.24 -3.45
C GLU A 66 -9.00 -14.18 -3.03
N LEU A 67 -9.21 -15.50 -3.06
CA LEU A 67 -8.14 -16.44 -2.79
C LEU A 67 -7.01 -16.39 -3.82
N ASP A 68 -7.31 -16.26 -5.11
CA ASP A 68 -6.29 -16.13 -6.16
C ASP A 68 -5.46 -14.86 -5.93
N HIS A 69 -6.13 -13.72 -5.69
CA HIS A 69 -5.47 -12.45 -5.37
C HIS A 69 -4.56 -12.59 -4.15
N LEU A 70 -5.05 -13.20 -3.06
CA LEU A 70 -4.27 -13.40 -1.83
C LEU A 70 -3.09 -14.34 -2.05
N SER A 71 -3.29 -15.43 -2.80
CA SER A 71 -2.26 -16.43 -3.07
C SER A 71 -1.13 -15.84 -3.90
N GLU A 72 -1.47 -15.16 -5.00
CA GLU A 72 -0.47 -14.53 -5.87
C GLU A 72 0.28 -13.39 -5.14
N LEU A 73 -0.42 -12.55 -4.36
CA LEU A 73 0.22 -11.47 -3.59
C LEU A 73 1.20 -11.99 -2.53
N PHE A 74 0.89 -13.10 -1.87
CA PHE A 74 1.74 -13.64 -0.81
C PHE A 74 2.86 -14.54 -1.34
N ASP A 75 2.75 -15.06 -2.56
CA ASP A 75 3.79 -15.85 -3.25
C ASP A 75 4.74 -14.97 -4.09
N ASP A 76 4.45 -13.67 -4.24
CA ASP A 76 5.27 -12.70 -4.97
C ASP A 76 6.67 -12.53 -4.33
N GLU A 77 7.67 -12.17 -5.14
CA GLU A 77 9.05 -11.93 -4.69
C GLU A 77 9.11 -10.82 -3.64
N LEU A 78 8.26 -9.79 -3.78
CA LEU A 78 8.08 -8.71 -2.83
C LEU A 78 6.76 -8.84 -2.05
N SER A 79 6.50 -10.03 -1.52
CA SER A 79 5.30 -10.31 -0.73
C SER A 79 5.18 -9.44 0.54
N PRO A 80 3.95 -9.25 1.08
CA PRO A 80 3.73 -8.49 2.31
C PRO A 80 4.64 -8.81 3.49
N PRO A 81 4.89 -10.09 3.87
CA PRO A 81 5.77 -10.38 5.00
C PRO A 81 7.21 -9.90 4.78
N VAL A 82 7.74 -10.02 3.55
CA VAL A 82 9.09 -9.57 3.19
C VAL A 82 9.18 -8.05 3.31
N ALA A 83 8.26 -7.34 2.65
CA ALA A 83 8.25 -5.87 2.66
C ALA A 83 8.04 -5.29 4.07
N VAL A 84 7.25 -5.96 4.93
CA VAL A 84 7.05 -5.56 6.33
C VAL A 84 8.32 -5.79 7.16
N LEU A 85 9.06 -6.88 6.94
CA LEU A 85 10.34 -7.11 7.63
C LEU A 85 11.38 -6.06 7.25
N ASP A 86 11.48 -5.71 5.97
CA ASP A 86 12.39 -4.66 5.51
C ASP A 86 12.03 -3.30 6.14
N ALA A 87 10.74 -2.95 6.15
CA ALA A 87 10.27 -1.73 6.82
C ALA A 87 10.55 -1.73 8.33
N ALA A 88 10.41 -2.89 9.01
CA ALA A 88 10.73 -3.01 10.42
C ALA A 88 12.25 -2.87 10.68
N ALA A 89 13.08 -3.43 9.81
CA ALA A 89 14.54 -3.31 9.90
C ALA A 89 14.98 -1.84 9.76
N GLU A 90 14.41 -1.09 8.82
CA GLU A 90 14.66 0.36 8.67
C GLU A 90 14.27 1.17 9.92
N LEU A 91 13.28 0.69 10.68
CA LEU A 91 12.84 1.30 11.93
C LEU A 91 13.63 0.81 13.17
N GLY A 92 14.69 0.01 12.97
CA GLY A 92 15.57 -0.44 14.04
C GLY A 92 15.21 -1.82 14.62
N HIS A 93 14.40 -2.61 13.93
CA HIS A 93 14.02 -3.96 14.32
C HIS A 93 14.54 -5.05 13.35
N PRO A 94 15.86 -5.14 13.08
CA PRO A 94 16.42 -6.07 12.08
C PRO A 94 16.31 -7.56 12.47
N GLY A 95 15.98 -7.87 13.72
CA GLY A 95 15.79 -9.23 14.22
C GLY A 95 14.33 -9.64 14.33
N ALA A 96 13.40 -8.88 13.73
CA ALA A 96 11.99 -9.20 13.80
C ALA A 96 11.67 -10.51 13.06
N THR A 97 10.66 -11.21 13.55
CA THR A 97 10.10 -12.40 12.89
C THR A 97 8.65 -12.13 12.55
N ILE A 98 8.24 -12.52 11.35
CA ILE A 98 6.85 -12.46 10.92
C ILE A 98 6.43 -13.83 10.42
N PHE A 99 5.21 -14.25 10.74
CA PHE A 99 4.61 -15.42 10.14
C PHE A 99 3.47 -14.97 9.23
N ALA A 100 3.18 -15.72 8.17
CA ALA A 100 2.08 -15.45 7.27
C ALA A 100 1.22 -16.72 7.14
N LEU A 101 -0.09 -16.55 6.95
CA LEU A 101 -1.00 -17.63 6.59
C LEU A 101 -1.98 -17.12 5.53
N VAL A 102 -2.08 -17.85 4.41
CA VAL A 102 -3.19 -17.76 3.46
C VAL A 102 -4.03 -19.02 3.61
N PHE A 103 -5.34 -18.85 3.81
CA PHE A 103 -6.22 -19.96 4.15
C PHE A 103 -7.58 -19.80 3.47
N SER A 104 -8.13 -20.91 3.00
CA SER A 104 -9.52 -21.02 2.56
C SER A 104 -10.18 -22.27 3.11
N GLU A 105 -11.43 -22.15 3.55
CA GLU A 105 -12.31 -23.28 3.85
C GLU A 105 -13.07 -23.78 2.62
N GLU A 106 -13.15 -22.98 1.54
CA GLU A 106 -13.92 -23.30 0.32
C GLU A 106 -13.22 -24.33 -0.55
N ILE A 107 -11.91 -24.19 -0.66
CA ILE A 107 -11.01 -25.15 -1.30
C ILE A 107 -9.94 -25.59 -0.31
N VAL A 108 -9.23 -26.67 -0.61
CA VAL A 108 -8.12 -27.10 0.24
C VAL A 108 -6.93 -26.17 0.00
N HIS A 109 -6.85 -25.05 0.73
CA HIS A 109 -5.74 -24.11 0.70
C HIS A 109 -5.33 -23.74 2.12
N ASP A 110 -4.11 -24.11 2.52
CA ASP A 110 -3.54 -23.87 3.84
C ASP A 110 -2.01 -23.68 3.71
N ASP A 111 -1.61 -22.43 3.46
CA ASP A 111 -0.25 -22.04 3.14
C ASP A 111 0.30 -21.11 4.21
N GLY A 112 1.38 -21.54 4.86
CA GLY A 112 1.91 -20.91 6.07
C GLY A 112 3.42 -20.76 6.03
N TRP A 113 3.88 -19.55 6.36
CA TRP A 113 5.28 -19.18 6.28
C TRP A 113 5.78 -18.61 7.60
N ARG A 114 7.08 -18.80 7.84
CA ARG A 114 7.88 -18.05 8.81
C ARG A 114 8.95 -17.30 8.05
N PHE A 115 9.06 -16.00 8.26
CA PHE A 115 10.09 -15.14 7.68
C PHE A 115 10.92 -14.48 8.78
N GLU A 116 12.23 -14.42 8.54
CA GLU A 116 13.23 -13.75 9.37
C GLU A 116 14.37 -13.25 8.49
N ALA A 117 15.28 -12.46 9.05
CA ALA A 117 16.41 -11.91 8.29
C ALA A 117 17.32 -12.96 7.63
N SER A 118 17.35 -14.20 8.15
CA SER A 118 18.14 -15.32 7.61
C SER A 118 17.45 -16.11 6.51
N GLY A 119 16.17 -15.88 6.24
CA GLY A 119 15.41 -16.59 5.21
C GLY A 119 13.97 -16.90 5.63
N PHE A 120 13.40 -17.91 5.00
CA PHE A 120 12.03 -18.32 5.25
C PHE A 120 11.88 -19.84 5.36
N VAL A 121 10.75 -20.27 5.92
CA VAL A 121 10.29 -21.66 5.85
C VAL A 121 8.79 -21.63 5.58
N ARG A 122 8.36 -22.31 4.51
CA ARG A 122 6.98 -22.43 4.06
C ARG A 122 6.51 -23.88 4.21
N HIS A 123 5.28 -24.05 4.67
CA HIS A 123 4.54 -25.30 4.65
C HIS A 123 3.20 -25.03 3.97
N PHE A 124 2.87 -25.80 2.95
CA PHE A 124 1.64 -25.56 2.19
C PHE A 124 0.90 -26.84 1.83
N VAL A 125 -0.41 -26.67 1.68
CA VAL A 125 -1.31 -27.60 1.00
C VAL A 125 -2.24 -26.78 0.11
N ARG A 126 -2.35 -27.11 -1.17
CA ARG A 126 -3.23 -26.43 -2.13
C ARG A 126 -3.84 -27.40 -3.13
N GLU A 127 -4.95 -27.02 -3.74
CA GLU A 127 -5.53 -27.71 -4.89
C GLU A 127 -4.78 -27.28 -6.16
N GLY A 128 -4.12 -28.22 -6.84
CA GLY A 128 -3.41 -28.03 -8.11
C GLY A 128 -4.15 -28.69 -9.27
N GLU A 129 -3.59 -28.59 -10.49
CA GLU A 129 -4.22 -29.11 -11.71
C GLU A 129 -4.46 -30.62 -11.68
N ASP A 130 -3.56 -31.37 -11.04
CA ASP A 130 -3.58 -32.84 -10.97
C ASP A 130 -4.10 -33.38 -9.61
N GLY A 131 -4.57 -32.50 -8.72
CA GLY A 131 -5.05 -32.87 -7.38
C GLY A 131 -4.35 -32.08 -6.26
N ILE A 132 -4.34 -32.62 -5.04
CA ILE A 132 -3.78 -31.91 -3.87
C ILE A 132 -2.24 -31.96 -3.90
N GLU A 133 -1.66 -30.76 -3.93
CA GLU A 133 -0.23 -30.52 -3.77
C GLU A 133 0.09 -30.18 -2.31
N ALA A 134 1.14 -30.75 -1.77
CA ALA A 134 1.63 -30.45 -0.43
C ALA A 134 3.15 -30.34 -0.43
N GLY A 135 3.72 -29.45 0.38
CA GLY A 135 5.16 -29.26 0.33
C GLY A 135 5.75 -28.46 1.47
N VAL A 136 7.08 -28.45 1.48
CA VAL A 136 7.90 -27.63 2.38
C VAL A 136 8.97 -26.92 1.56
N GLU A 137 9.07 -25.60 1.71
CA GLU A 137 10.06 -24.78 1.02
C GLU A 137 10.89 -23.97 2.00
N ALA A 138 12.17 -23.85 1.70
CA ALA A 138 13.18 -23.04 2.37
C ALA A 138 14.23 -22.62 1.32
N PRO A 139 15.09 -21.61 1.60
CA PRO A 139 16.06 -21.10 0.62
C PRO A 139 16.95 -22.16 -0.05
N ASP A 140 17.24 -23.27 0.62
CA ASP A 140 18.10 -24.36 0.15
C ASP A 140 17.36 -25.67 -0.13
N ARG A 141 16.02 -25.70 0.02
CA ARG A 141 15.22 -26.91 -0.07
C ARG A 141 13.81 -26.60 -0.59
N SER A 142 13.39 -27.30 -1.64
CA SER A 142 11.99 -27.33 -2.07
C SER A 142 11.60 -28.79 -2.23
N ASP A 143 10.74 -29.25 -1.32
CA ASP A 143 10.22 -30.62 -1.31
C ASP A 143 8.73 -30.57 -1.64
N LEU A 144 8.38 -30.91 -2.87
CA LEU A 144 7.00 -31.09 -3.32
C LEU A 144 6.61 -32.56 -3.19
N VAL A 145 5.46 -32.81 -2.56
CA VAL A 145 4.88 -34.12 -2.35
C VAL A 145 3.50 -34.14 -2.98
N ALA A 146 3.34 -34.96 -4.02
CA ALA A 146 2.01 -35.33 -4.49
C ALA A 146 1.36 -36.24 -3.44
N VAL A 147 0.17 -35.88 -2.98
CA VAL A 147 -0.52 -36.64 -1.94
C VAL A 147 -1.35 -37.74 -2.60
N GLU A 148 -0.72 -38.89 -2.81
CA GLU A 148 -1.42 -40.09 -3.27
C GLU A 148 -2.11 -40.80 -2.09
N ILE A 149 -3.43 -40.96 -2.19
CA ILE A 149 -4.22 -41.68 -1.21
C ILE A 149 -4.54 -43.06 -1.77
N ASP A 150 -3.88 -44.06 -1.21
CA ASP A 150 -4.19 -45.46 -1.50
C ASP A 150 -5.36 -45.91 -0.60
N LEU A 151 -6.54 -46.02 -1.21
CA LEU A 151 -7.76 -46.50 -0.57
C LEU A 151 -8.40 -47.64 -1.36
N PRO A 152 -9.08 -48.58 -0.67
CA PRO A 152 -9.85 -49.63 -1.34
C PRO A 152 -10.92 -49.05 -2.27
N ASP A 153 -11.23 -49.73 -3.38
CA ASP A 153 -12.28 -49.32 -4.33
C ASP A 153 -13.68 -49.19 -3.70
N ASP A 154 -13.92 -49.79 -2.53
CA ASP A 154 -15.16 -49.72 -1.76
C ASP A 154 -15.13 -48.72 -0.59
N ALA A 155 -14.08 -47.88 -0.53
CA ALA A 155 -13.98 -46.82 0.47
C ALA A 155 -15.17 -45.86 0.38
N THR A 156 -15.67 -45.45 1.55
CA THR A 156 -16.69 -44.41 1.63
C THR A 156 -16.07 -43.03 1.48
N GLU A 157 -16.84 -42.06 0.97
CA GLU A 157 -16.40 -40.64 0.90
C GLU A 157 -15.85 -40.12 2.23
N GLN A 158 -16.37 -40.60 3.36
CA GLN A 158 -15.88 -40.18 4.67
C GLN A 158 -14.48 -40.76 4.98
N GLN A 159 -14.23 -42.01 4.62
CA GLN A 159 -12.90 -42.62 4.77
C GLN A 159 -11.87 -41.96 3.86
N GLU A 160 -12.28 -41.57 2.65
CA GLU A 160 -11.47 -40.75 1.74
C GLU A 160 -11.07 -39.42 2.35
N ARG A 161 -12.05 -38.66 2.88
CA ARG A 161 -11.78 -37.37 3.55
C ARG A 161 -10.87 -37.52 4.76
N GLU A 162 -11.08 -38.53 5.59
CA GLU A 162 -10.24 -38.77 6.78
C GLU A 162 -8.82 -39.21 6.41
N ALA A 163 -8.66 -40.00 5.36
CA ALA A 163 -7.33 -40.39 4.86
C ALA A 163 -6.60 -39.19 4.27
N MET A 164 -7.29 -38.37 3.47
CA MET A 164 -6.77 -37.11 2.93
C MET A 164 -6.31 -36.18 4.04
N ASP A 165 -7.17 -35.91 5.02
CA ASP A 165 -6.84 -35.03 6.14
C ASP A 165 -5.59 -35.49 6.89
N ARG A 166 -5.49 -36.80 7.18
CA ARG A 166 -4.28 -37.36 7.83
C ARG A 166 -3.03 -37.20 6.98
N ALA A 167 -3.12 -37.38 5.67
CA ALA A 167 -1.98 -37.29 4.76
C ALA A 167 -1.47 -35.85 4.61
N ILE A 168 -2.38 -34.87 4.46
CA ILE A 168 -2.01 -33.47 4.24
C ILE A 168 -1.62 -32.73 5.53
N ARG A 169 -2.11 -33.18 6.70
CA ARG A 169 -1.95 -32.46 7.98
C ARG A 169 -0.51 -32.06 8.33
N PRO A 170 0.53 -32.88 8.14
CA PRO A 170 1.92 -32.48 8.43
C PRO A 170 2.45 -31.34 7.55
N HIS A 171 1.83 -31.14 6.38
CA HIS A 171 2.23 -30.14 5.39
C HIS A 171 1.42 -28.86 5.47
N ARG A 172 0.30 -28.86 6.19
CA ARG A 172 -0.53 -27.65 6.37
C ARG A 172 0.25 -26.53 7.05
N GLY A 173 0.20 -25.34 6.46
CA GLY A 173 0.76 -24.12 7.03
C GLY A 173 0.30 -23.87 8.47
N SER A 174 -1.00 -23.98 8.73
CA SER A 174 -1.61 -23.79 10.04
C SER A 174 -1.10 -24.78 11.09
N THR A 175 -0.77 -26.02 10.70
CA THR A 175 -0.21 -27.04 11.60
C THR A 175 1.24 -26.70 11.94
N TYR A 176 2.03 -26.32 10.94
CA TYR A 176 3.40 -25.83 11.13
C TYR A 176 3.44 -24.60 12.05
N LEU A 177 2.65 -23.57 11.74
CA LEU A 177 2.58 -22.34 12.54
C LEU A 177 2.09 -22.59 13.96
N SER A 178 1.18 -23.55 14.17
CA SER A 178 0.76 -23.93 15.51
C SER A 178 1.91 -24.52 16.35
N ALA A 179 2.82 -25.26 15.71
CA ALA A 179 4.00 -25.78 16.37
C ALA A 179 5.01 -24.66 16.70
N GLU A 180 5.26 -23.75 15.75
CA GLU A 180 6.15 -22.60 15.94
C GLU A 180 5.68 -21.66 17.06
N LEU A 181 4.37 -21.41 17.11
CA LEU A 181 3.75 -20.50 18.08
C LEU A 181 3.35 -21.18 19.39
N GLY A 182 3.45 -22.51 19.45
CA GLY A 182 3.12 -23.32 20.64
C GLY A 182 1.63 -23.33 21.00
N ALA A 183 0.73 -23.05 20.06
CA ALA A 183 -0.70 -22.94 20.29
C ALA A 183 -1.52 -23.16 19.01
N PRO A 184 -2.80 -23.57 19.09
CA PRO A 184 -3.65 -23.76 17.90
C PRO A 184 -3.91 -22.44 17.15
N VAL A 185 -3.15 -22.19 16.07
CA VAL A 185 -3.13 -20.88 15.40
C VAL A 185 -4.41 -20.59 14.64
N LEU A 186 -5.00 -21.59 13.97
CA LEU A 186 -6.17 -21.38 13.11
C LEU A 186 -7.38 -20.91 13.93
N GLY A 187 -7.61 -21.52 15.09
CA GLY A 187 -8.67 -21.08 16.00
C GLY A 187 -8.46 -19.66 16.53
N ALA A 188 -7.21 -19.28 16.83
CA ALA A 188 -6.86 -17.94 17.27
C ALA A 188 -7.07 -16.90 16.15
N LEU A 189 -6.68 -17.22 14.93
CA LEU A 189 -6.86 -16.37 13.75
C LEU A 189 -8.34 -16.17 13.42
N MET A 190 -9.13 -17.24 13.43
CA MET A 190 -10.58 -17.14 13.23
C MET A 190 -11.23 -16.24 14.29
N GLY A 191 -10.82 -16.36 15.56
CA GLY A 191 -11.29 -15.45 16.61
C GLY A 191 -10.93 -13.99 16.35
N GLY A 192 -9.70 -13.71 15.92
CA GLY A 192 -9.23 -12.35 15.63
C GLY A 192 -9.89 -11.73 14.39
N LEU A 193 -10.16 -12.51 13.35
CA LEU A 193 -10.80 -12.06 12.11
C LEU A 193 -12.19 -11.45 12.36
N PHE A 194 -12.97 -12.04 13.27
CA PHE A 194 -14.32 -11.58 13.61
C PHE A 194 -14.38 -10.62 14.81
N ALA A 195 -13.25 -10.34 15.45
CA ALA A 195 -13.15 -9.40 16.57
C ALA A 195 -11.92 -8.48 16.42
N PRO A 196 -11.82 -7.71 15.32
CA PRO A 196 -10.70 -6.80 15.13
C PRO A 196 -10.74 -5.69 16.18
N GLU A 197 -9.60 -5.42 16.81
CA GLU A 197 -9.49 -4.36 17.81
C GLU A 197 -9.30 -2.99 17.16
N ARG A 198 -8.55 -2.96 16.06
CA ARG A 198 -8.21 -1.70 15.38
C ARG A 198 -7.91 -1.91 13.90
N ARG A 199 -7.92 -0.80 13.18
CA ARG A 199 -7.57 -0.73 11.76
C ARG A 199 -6.24 0.01 11.59
N VAL A 200 -5.44 -0.47 10.65
CA VAL A 200 -4.25 0.23 10.14
C VAL A 200 -4.52 0.55 8.68
N ASP A 201 -4.46 1.83 8.34
CA ASP A 201 -4.55 2.29 6.96
C ASP A 201 -3.19 2.11 6.27
N VAL A 202 -3.22 1.68 5.01
CA VAL A 202 -2.03 1.37 4.22
C VAL A 202 -1.58 2.62 3.48
N HIS A 203 -0.45 3.19 3.90
CA HIS A 203 0.12 4.40 3.34
C HIS A 203 1.57 4.17 2.90
N LEU A 204 1.89 4.46 1.64
CA LEU A 204 3.29 4.43 1.19
C LEU A 204 4.12 5.50 1.91
N VAL A 205 3.50 6.66 2.15
CA VAL A 205 4.07 7.77 2.92
C VAL A 205 3.04 8.18 3.96
N GLU A 206 3.41 8.16 5.24
CA GLU A 206 2.52 8.56 6.32
C GLU A 206 2.05 10.02 6.13
N PRO A 207 0.76 10.33 6.37
CA PRO A 207 0.19 11.68 6.17
C PRO A 207 0.58 12.68 7.28
N GLY A 208 1.74 12.51 7.91
CA GLY A 208 2.23 13.35 9.00
C GLY A 208 3.17 14.47 8.54
N PRO A 209 3.17 15.65 9.19
CA PRO A 209 4.10 16.75 8.88
C PRO A 209 5.59 16.33 8.83
N ALA A 210 6.03 15.47 9.75
CA ALA A 210 7.41 15.00 9.79
C ALA A 210 7.77 14.08 8.60
N SER A 211 6.85 13.18 8.22
CA SER A 211 6.99 12.30 7.06
C SER A 211 7.06 13.11 5.76
N ILE A 212 6.15 14.07 5.60
CA ILE A 212 6.14 14.98 4.45
C ILE A 212 7.43 15.80 4.36
N ALA A 213 7.91 16.37 5.47
CA ALA A 213 9.19 17.09 5.48
C ALA A 213 10.38 16.19 5.09
N GLY A 214 10.37 14.93 5.52
CA GLY A 214 11.37 13.93 5.13
C GLY A 214 11.36 13.62 3.64
N GLU A 215 10.20 13.39 3.04
CA GLU A 215 10.06 13.17 1.58
C GLU A 215 10.42 14.41 0.77
N VAL A 216 10.14 15.62 1.28
CA VAL A 216 10.60 16.87 0.63
C VAL A 216 12.11 17.02 0.69
N SER A 217 12.73 16.67 1.81
CA SER A 217 14.20 16.69 1.92
C SER A 217 14.85 15.69 0.96
N ARG A 218 14.21 14.53 0.75
CA ARG A 218 14.60 13.55 -0.27
C ARG A 218 14.48 14.13 -1.67
N LEU A 219 13.34 14.75 -2.00
CA LEU A 219 13.10 15.43 -3.27
C LEU A 219 14.16 16.50 -3.54
N ASN A 220 14.41 17.40 -2.59
CA ASN A 220 15.44 18.43 -2.72
C ASN A 220 16.82 17.82 -2.97
N ARG A 221 17.18 16.74 -2.25
CA ARG A 221 18.47 16.05 -2.46
C ARG A 221 18.61 15.52 -3.88
N VAL A 222 17.57 14.88 -4.41
CA VAL A 222 17.56 14.33 -5.77
C VAL A 222 17.68 15.45 -6.82
N LEU A 223 17.03 16.58 -6.56
CA LEU A 223 17.12 17.78 -7.40
C LEU A 223 18.38 18.62 -7.15
N ARG A 224 19.23 18.22 -6.19
CA ARG A 224 20.44 18.97 -5.75
C ARG A 224 20.14 20.38 -5.25
N ARG A 225 19.07 20.51 -4.47
CA ARG A 225 18.52 21.75 -3.90
C ARG A 225 18.84 21.91 -2.42
N GLU A 226 18.56 23.09 -1.88
CA GLU A 226 18.78 23.46 -0.48
C GLU A 226 17.46 23.51 0.29
N ASP A 227 17.34 22.73 1.37
CA ASP A 227 16.11 22.66 2.16
C ASP A 227 15.67 24.04 2.69
N GLY A 228 14.40 24.37 2.46
CA GLY A 228 13.72 25.55 2.99
C GLY A 228 14.19 26.89 2.44
N ARG A 229 15.06 26.92 1.43
CA ARG A 229 15.52 28.17 0.83
C ARG A 229 14.35 28.91 0.17
N GLY A 230 14.16 30.17 0.54
CA GLY A 230 13.04 30.98 0.06
C GLY A 230 11.67 30.57 0.59
N ALA A 231 11.60 29.67 1.58
CA ALA A 231 10.33 29.26 2.19
C ALA A 231 9.57 30.46 2.78
N PRO A 232 8.25 30.55 2.54
CA PRO A 232 7.44 31.63 3.10
C PRO A 232 7.37 31.51 4.63
N ALA A 233 7.39 32.64 5.34
CA ALA A 233 7.26 32.66 6.79
C ALA A 233 5.91 32.11 7.27
N SER A 234 4.86 32.31 6.47
CA SER A 234 3.52 31.75 6.68
C SER A 234 2.80 31.65 5.35
N LEU A 235 2.06 30.56 5.14
CA LEU A 235 1.20 30.44 3.96
C LEU A 235 -0.10 31.25 4.17
N PRO A 236 -0.56 31.99 3.15
CA PRO A 236 -1.81 32.71 3.25
C PRO A 236 -3.00 31.74 3.24
N PRO A 237 -4.09 32.01 3.99
CA PRO A 237 -5.35 31.34 3.75
C PRO A 237 -5.87 31.69 2.35
N VAL A 238 -6.56 30.76 1.69
CA VAL A 238 -7.16 31.00 0.37
C VAL A 238 -8.66 30.89 0.49
N ARG A 239 -9.39 31.98 0.21
CA ARG A 239 -10.87 32.05 0.38
C ARG A 239 -11.34 31.58 1.78
N GLY A 240 -10.56 31.87 2.81
CA GLY A 240 -10.87 31.47 4.19
C GLY A 240 -10.52 30.02 4.55
N VAL A 241 -9.93 29.25 3.62
CA VAL A 241 -9.38 27.91 3.89
C VAL A 241 -7.93 28.05 4.33
N ALA A 242 -7.60 27.57 5.53
CA ALA A 242 -6.24 27.52 6.04
C ALA A 242 -5.43 26.40 5.37
N SER A 243 -4.11 26.55 5.30
CA SER A 243 -3.21 25.50 4.83
C SER A 243 -3.22 24.30 5.78
N PRO A 244 -3.34 23.06 5.27
CA PRO A 244 -3.13 21.87 6.08
C PRO A 244 -1.70 21.79 6.64
N ALA A 245 -1.53 21.24 7.84
CA ALA A 245 -0.22 21.16 8.52
C ALA A 245 0.83 20.38 7.72
N THR A 246 0.40 19.39 6.92
CA THR A 246 1.26 18.65 5.99
C THR A 246 1.80 19.55 4.88
N TYR A 247 0.95 20.41 4.28
CA TYR A 247 1.39 21.35 3.27
C TYR A 247 2.27 22.47 3.84
N GLU A 248 2.03 22.90 5.07
CA GLU A 248 2.95 23.82 5.76
C GLU A 248 4.33 23.18 5.98
N ALA A 249 4.38 21.90 6.34
CA ALA A 249 5.65 21.18 6.47
C ALA A 249 6.36 21.05 5.12
N PHE A 250 5.62 20.78 4.05
CA PHE A 250 6.13 20.83 2.68
C PHE A 250 6.72 22.20 2.38
N ALA A 251 5.97 23.29 2.59
CA ALA A 251 6.40 24.63 2.24
C ALA A 251 7.63 25.09 3.05
N ARG A 252 7.77 24.66 4.30
CA ARG A 252 8.96 24.95 5.11
C ARG A 252 10.20 24.20 4.65
N ALA A 253 10.05 22.98 4.15
CA ALA A 253 11.17 22.13 3.75
C ALA A 253 11.58 22.33 2.28
N TYR A 254 10.65 22.72 1.41
CA TYR A 254 10.88 22.81 -0.03
C TYR A 254 11.79 24.00 -0.40
N ASP A 255 12.60 23.86 -1.44
CA ASP A 255 13.42 24.94 -1.98
C ASP A 255 12.61 25.78 -3.01
N TRP A 256 12.18 26.97 -2.59
CA TRP A 256 11.36 27.88 -3.39
C TRP A 256 12.17 28.87 -4.22
N ALA A 257 13.48 28.92 -4.04
CA ALA A 257 14.35 29.91 -4.66
C ALA A 257 15.59 29.28 -5.31
N ASP A 258 15.44 28.06 -5.84
CA ASP A 258 16.47 27.40 -6.64
C ASP A 258 16.79 28.20 -7.91
N PRO A 259 18.03 28.72 -8.05
CA PRO A 259 18.40 29.46 -9.25
C PRO A 259 18.49 28.57 -10.50
N ALA A 260 18.64 27.26 -10.35
CA ALA A 260 18.72 26.31 -11.47
C ALA A 260 17.34 25.93 -12.03
N ASP A 261 16.28 26.08 -11.25
CA ASP A 261 14.90 25.85 -11.66
C ASP A 261 13.94 26.82 -10.95
N PRO A 262 13.79 28.06 -11.47
CA PRO A 262 13.02 29.10 -10.80
C PRO A 262 11.51 28.82 -10.75
N GLN A 263 11.02 27.77 -11.39
CA GLN A 263 9.58 27.51 -11.57
C GLN A 263 9.12 26.09 -11.24
N ASP A 264 9.99 25.19 -10.76
CA ASP A 264 9.62 23.84 -10.33
C ASP A 264 8.82 23.06 -11.38
N LEU A 265 9.36 22.98 -12.59
CA LEU A 265 8.63 22.40 -13.72
C LEU A 265 8.85 20.88 -13.79
N TYR A 266 7.96 20.12 -13.14
CA TYR A 266 7.91 18.66 -13.29
C TYR A 266 7.07 18.32 -14.51
N ARG A 267 7.73 17.93 -15.61
CA ARG A 267 7.10 17.74 -16.93
C ARG A 267 6.27 16.46 -16.97
N GLU A 268 5.38 16.33 -17.96
CA GLU A 268 4.70 15.08 -18.37
C GLU A 268 4.24 14.13 -17.23
N LEU A 269 3.69 14.69 -16.14
CA LEU A 269 3.12 13.90 -15.06
C LEU A 269 1.68 13.56 -15.38
N ALA A 270 1.31 12.30 -15.16
CA ALA A 270 -0.07 11.88 -15.11
C ALA A 270 -0.56 11.94 -13.65
N ILE A 271 -1.52 12.81 -13.36
CA ILE A 271 -2.19 12.85 -12.06
C ILE A 271 -3.69 12.66 -12.31
N GLY A 272 -4.21 11.52 -11.87
CA GLY A 272 -5.57 11.09 -12.17
C GLY A 272 -5.81 11.03 -13.68
N ALA A 273 -6.86 11.71 -14.14
CA ALA A 273 -7.21 11.80 -15.56
C ALA A 273 -6.61 13.03 -16.29
N VAL A 274 -5.55 13.66 -15.74
CA VAL A 274 -4.91 14.83 -16.36
C VAL A 274 -3.41 14.60 -16.50
N GLU A 275 -2.90 14.80 -17.70
CA GLU A 275 -1.46 14.80 -17.99
C GLU A 275 -0.96 16.24 -18.15
N GLY A 276 0.20 16.55 -17.58
CA GLY A 276 0.76 17.89 -17.73
C GLY A 276 2.05 18.14 -16.96
N THR A 277 2.50 19.39 -17.06
CA THR A 277 3.60 19.90 -16.25
C THR A 277 3.04 20.42 -14.92
N LEU A 278 3.45 19.80 -13.81
CA LEU A 278 3.12 20.25 -12.46
C LEU A 278 4.10 21.36 -12.05
N ARG A 279 3.54 22.37 -11.40
CA ARG A 279 4.28 23.45 -10.76
C ARG A 279 3.61 23.81 -9.44
N PHE A 280 4.37 23.82 -8.34
CA PHE A 280 3.84 24.28 -7.05
C PHE A 280 3.52 25.77 -7.08
N LEU A 281 2.43 26.16 -6.42
CA LEU A 281 1.95 27.55 -6.42
C LEU A 281 2.80 28.40 -5.46
N ARG A 282 3.35 29.50 -5.97
CA ARG A 282 4.04 30.51 -5.14
C ARG A 282 3.04 31.36 -4.35
N GLU A 283 3.51 32.07 -3.33
CA GLU A 283 2.69 32.91 -2.44
C GLU A 283 1.77 33.89 -3.20
N ASP A 284 2.30 34.58 -4.23
CA ASP A 284 1.51 35.50 -5.05
C ASP A 284 0.43 34.78 -5.87
N GLU A 285 0.69 33.55 -6.32
CA GLU A 285 -0.27 32.73 -7.05
C GLU A 285 -1.36 32.19 -6.12
N LEU A 286 -1.03 31.82 -4.88
CA LEU A 286 -2.00 31.44 -3.85
C LEU A 286 -2.95 32.60 -3.55
N ARG A 287 -2.42 33.82 -3.35
CA ARG A 287 -3.24 35.04 -3.18
C ARG A 287 -4.11 35.32 -4.40
N GLY A 288 -3.66 34.98 -5.60
CA GLY A 288 -4.44 35.12 -6.84
C GLY A 288 -5.76 34.33 -6.82
N HIS A 289 -5.79 33.16 -6.17
CA HIS A 289 -6.98 32.31 -6.09
C HIS A 289 -8.09 32.91 -5.20
N GLU A 290 -7.77 33.86 -4.32
CA GLU A 290 -8.79 34.65 -3.60
C GLU A 290 -9.72 35.42 -4.53
N ARG A 291 -9.30 35.69 -5.77
CA ARG A 291 -10.07 36.47 -6.75
C ARG A 291 -10.60 35.62 -7.89
N GLU A 292 -10.28 34.33 -7.92
CA GLU A 292 -10.71 33.43 -8.99
C GLU A 292 -12.20 33.07 -8.79
N PRO A 293 -13.10 33.43 -9.73
CA PRO A 293 -14.53 33.16 -9.58
C PRO A 293 -14.86 31.67 -9.54
N GLY A 294 -14.02 30.85 -10.18
CA GLY A 294 -14.19 29.41 -10.20
C GLY A 294 -13.92 28.74 -8.85
N TRP A 295 -13.08 29.30 -7.96
CA TRP A 295 -12.60 28.58 -6.77
C TRP A 295 -13.65 28.36 -5.66
N GLU A 296 -14.85 28.92 -5.80
CA GLU A 296 -15.90 28.89 -4.77
C GLU A 296 -16.34 27.46 -4.40
N ALA A 297 -16.55 26.60 -5.40
CA ALA A 297 -16.98 25.21 -5.17
C ALA A 297 -15.89 24.38 -4.45
N ALA A 298 -14.62 24.60 -4.77
CA ALA A 298 -13.49 23.94 -4.11
C ALA A 298 -13.31 24.43 -2.66
N ALA A 299 -13.45 25.74 -2.42
CA ALA A 299 -13.39 26.33 -1.08
C ALA A 299 -14.53 25.83 -0.17
N ALA A 300 -15.74 25.62 -0.72
CA ALA A 300 -16.86 25.03 0.03
C ALA A 300 -16.55 23.59 0.52
N ARG A 301 -15.70 22.86 -0.20
CA ARG A 301 -15.15 21.55 0.20
C ARG A 301 -13.89 21.65 1.06
N ARG A 302 -13.50 22.87 1.46
CA ARG A 302 -12.28 23.18 2.22
C ARG A 302 -11.00 22.70 1.56
N LEU A 303 -10.94 22.71 0.23
CA LEU A 303 -9.74 22.35 -0.52
C LEU A 303 -8.75 23.52 -0.55
N TYR A 304 -7.48 23.24 -0.27
CA TYR A 304 -6.39 24.21 -0.32
C TYR A 304 -5.56 24.04 -1.60
N PRO A 305 -5.38 25.05 -2.45
CA PRO A 305 -4.63 24.89 -3.70
C PRO A 305 -3.13 24.74 -3.42
N ILE A 306 -2.47 23.77 -4.07
CA ILE A 306 -1.04 23.48 -3.84
C ILE A 306 -0.18 23.57 -5.10
N ALA A 307 -0.74 23.25 -6.28
CA ALA A 307 0.00 23.22 -7.52
C ALA A 307 -0.91 23.48 -8.73
N ARG A 308 -0.31 23.91 -9.84
CA ARG A 308 -0.96 23.99 -11.16
C ARG A 308 -0.45 22.85 -12.03
N LEU A 309 -1.37 22.19 -12.72
CA LEU A 309 -1.08 21.24 -13.77
C LEU A 309 -1.43 21.88 -15.12
N SER A 310 -0.41 22.11 -15.95
CA SER A 310 -0.55 22.75 -17.26
C SER A 310 -0.35 21.72 -18.37
N GLY A 311 -1.18 21.73 -19.42
CA GLY A 311 -1.07 20.78 -20.54
C GLY A 311 0.33 20.76 -21.18
N SER A 312 0.71 19.61 -21.75
CA SER A 312 2.06 19.34 -22.27
C SER A 312 2.53 20.41 -23.28
N ALA A 313 3.79 20.84 -23.11
CA ALA A 313 4.45 21.79 -24.00
C ALA A 313 4.85 21.17 -25.36
N LEU A 314 4.78 19.84 -25.52
CA LEU A 314 5.28 19.13 -26.70
C LEU A 314 4.21 18.79 -27.76
N GLY A 315 2.97 19.23 -27.57
CA GLY A 315 1.99 19.40 -28.65
C GLY A 315 1.26 18.12 -29.10
N GLY A 316 -0.08 18.18 -29.05
CA GLY A 316 -0.91 17.13 -29.63
C GLY A 316 -2.38 17.13 -29.20
N GLY A 317 -3.11 18.24 -29.36
CA GLY A 317 -4.57 18.23 -29.44
C GLY A 317 -5.34 18.48 -28.13
N GLY A 318 -5.89 19.69 -28.01
CA GLY A 318 -6.86 20.07 -26.98
C GLY A 318 -6.48 21.38 -26.28
N VAL A 319 -7.47 22.25 -26.02
CA VAL A 319 -7.30 23.43 -25.16
C VAL A 319 -6.65 22.94 -23.87
N ALA A 320 -5.43 23.40 -23.57
CA ALA A 320 -4.70 23.01 -22.36
C ALA A 320 -5.60 23.30 -21.15
N GLN A 321 -6.27 22.26 -20.63
CA GLN A 321 -7.11 22.40 -19.45
C GLN A 321 -6.15 22.64 -18.30
N ARG A 322 -6.00 23.92 -17.93
CA ARG A 322 -5.33 24.30 -16.70
C ARG A 322 -6.15 23.73 -15.55
N ALA A 323 -5.56 22.77 -14.84
CA ALA A 323 -6.12 22.23 -13.63
C ALA A 323 -5.31 22.70 -12.42
N VAL A 324 -5.97 22.82 -11.28
CA VAL A 324 -5.32 23.08 -10.00
C VAL A 324 -5.37 21.79 -9.20
N VAL A 325 -4.22 21.37 -8.70
CA VAL A 325 -4.13 20.31 -7.70
C VAL A 325 -4.35 20.96 -6.34
N ALA A 326 -5.30 20.44 -5.59
CA ALA A 326 -5.67 20.90 -4.26
C ALA A 326 -5.52 19.78 -3.24
N LEU A 327 -5.26 20.16 -2.00
CA LEU A 327 -5.15 19.26 -0.86
C LEU A 327 -6.41 19.36 0.00
N ALA A 328 -6.94 18.21 0.41
CA ALA A 328 -8.06 18.13 1.33
C ALA A 328 -7.65 18.52 2.77
N PRO A 329 -8.62 18.79 3.67
CA PRO A 329 -8.35 19.16 5.05
C PRO A 329 -7.62 18.10 5.87
N ASP A 330 -7.71 16.82 5.48
CA ASP A 330 -6.97 15.72 6.09
C ASP A 330 -5.45 15.82 5.85
N GLY A 331 -5.03 16.70 4.93
CA GLY A 331 -3.63 16.90 4.60
C GLY A 331 -3.03 15.79 3.73
N GLU A 332 -3.87 14.90 3.20
CA GLU A 332 -3.45 13.70 2.48
C GLU A 332 -4.08 13.62 1.09
N GLN A 333 -5.41 13.74 0.97
CA GLN A 333 -6.09 13.48 -0.30
C GLN A 333 -5.87 14.62 -1.29
N LEU A 334 -5.42 14.26 -2.50
CA LEU A 334 -5.30 15.20 -3.60
C LEU A 334 -6.60 15.26 -4.41
N TRP A 335 -6.91 16.45 -4.90
CA TRP A 335 -8.07 16.77 -5.72
C TRP A 335 -7.64 17.52 -6.98
N ILE A 336 -8.26 17.22 -8.10
CA ILE A 336 -8.11 17.96 -9.36
C ILE A 336 -9.31 18.88 -9.51
N VAL A 337 -9.04 20.19 -9.54
CA VAL A 337 -10.04 21.23 -9.75
C VAL A 337 -9.91 21.77 -11.18
N ARG A 338 -10.95 21.63 -12.02
CA ARG A 338 -10.96 22.09 -13.42
C ARG A 338 -11.91 23.26 -13.59
N GLY A 339 -11.41 24.36 -14.19
CA GLY A 339 -12.20 25.58 -14.41
C GLY A 339 -12.81 26.18 -13.14
N GLY A 340 -12.29 25.78 -11.97
CA GLY A 340 -12.80 26.08 -10.64
C GLY A 340 -14.14 25.41 -10.26
N THR A 341 -14.98 25.05 -11.23
CA THR A 341 -16.35 24.59 -10.94
C THR A 341 -16.48 23.09 -10.69
N SER A 342 -15.54 22.26 -11.14
CA SER A 342 -15.54 20.82 -10.89
C SER A 342 -14.32 20.40 -10.10
N ALA A 343 -14.53 19.55 -9.09
CA ALA A 343 -13.50 18.97 -8.24
C ALA A 343 -13.74 17.46 -8.11
N ALA A 344 -12.71 16.67 -8.44
CA ALA A 344 -12.72 15.21 -8.30
C ALA A 344 -11.44 14.73 -7.59
N PRO A 345 -11.48 13.58 -6.89
CA PRO A 345 -10.27 12.96 -6.34
C PRO A 345 -9.22 12.77 -7.42
N ALA A 346 -7.98 13.14 -7.13
CA ALA A 346 -6.86 13.05 -8.06
C ALA A 346 -6.33 11.61 -8.19
N GLY A 347 -6.56 10.77 -7.19
CA GLY A 347 -6.00 9.43 -7.11
C GLY A 347 -4.89 9.30 -6.06
N PRO A 348 -3.69 9.85 -6.29
CA PRO A 348 -2.58 9.70 -5.36
C PRO A 348 -2.81 10.56 -4.12
N THR A 349 -2.23 10.14 -3.00
CA THR A 349 -2.09 10.98 -1.81
C THR A 349 -0.97 12.01 -2.03
N PHE A 350 -0.92 13.03 -1.17
CA PHE A 350 0.12 14.03 -1.24
C PHE A 350 1.52 13.44 -0.98
N GLY A 351 1.61 12.51 -0.03
CA GLY A 351 2.85 11.78 0.23
C GLY A 351 3.27 10.91 -0.95
N GLU A 352 2.34 10.19 -1.59
CA GLU A 352 2.60 9.40 -2.80
C GLU A 352 3.10 10.27 -3.96
N LEU A 353 2.51 11.47 -4.16
CA LEU A 353 2.99 12.44 -5.15
C LEU A 353 4.44 12.87 -4.84
N LEU A 354 4.75 13.24 -3.60
CA LEU A 354 6.11 13.67 -3.24
C LEU A 354 7.12 12.53 -3.40
N ARG A 355 6.76 11.31 -3.01
CA ARG A 355 7.58 10.13 -3.22
C ARG A 355 7.84 9.93 -4.70
N TYR A 356 6.81 9.97 -5.53
CA TYR A 356 6.91 9.86 -6.97
C TYR A 356 7.87 10.90 -7.57
N LEU A 357 7.73 12.17 -7.18
CA LEU A 357 8.65 13.24 -7.64
C LEU A 357 10.09 12.99 -7.16
N SER A 358 10.27 12.45 -5.97
CA SER A 358 11.59 12.18 -5.38
C SER A 358 12.35 11.04 -6.06
N LEU A 359 11.65 10.12 -6.74
CA LEU A 359 12.30 9.03 -7.50
C LEU A 359 13.06 9.54 -8.73
N GLY A 360 12.85 10.81 -9.10
CA GLY A 360 13.60 11.45 -10.18
C GLY A 360 13.32 10.82 -11.55
N TRP A 361 13.93 11.40 -12.59
CA TRP A 361 13.71 11.03 -14.00
C TRP A 361 14.98 10.50 -14.68
N SER A 362 16.07 10.31 -13.93
CA SER A 362 17.34 9.86 -14.46
C SER A 362 17.87 8.65 -13.69
N ARG A 363 18.29 7.60 -14.43
CA ARG A 363 18.84 6.33 -13.94
C ARG A 363 18.07 5.79 -12.74
N ARG A 364 16.90 5.23 -13.02
CA ARG A 364 16.10 4.49 -12.06
C ARG A 364 16.56 3.03 -11.99
N SER A 365 16.46 2.41 -10.82
CA SER A 365 16.48 0.94 -10.73
C SER A 365 15.12 0.37 -11.13
N ASP A 366 15.08 -0.92 -11.50
CA ASP A 366 13.83 -1.61 -11.85
C ASP A 366 12.78 -1.48 -10.74
N ALA A 367 13.18 -1.65 -9.47
CA ALA A 367 12.29 -1.45 -8.30
C ALA A 367 11.71 -0.03 -8.17
N GLU A 368 12.40 1.00 -8.68
CA GLU A 368 11.89 2.37 -8.67
C GLU A 368 10.88 2.58 -9.81
N GLU A 369 11.05 1.92 -10.95
CA GLU A 369 10.07 1.92 -12.04
C GLU A 369 8.79 1.17 -11.66
N ASP A 370 8.91 0.04 -10.96
CA ASP A 370 7.77 -0.73 -10.46
C ASP A 370 6.95 0.08 -9.44
N LEU A 371 7.63 0.74 -8.49
CA LEU A 371 6.99 1.65 -7.54
C LEU A 371 6.33 2.86 -8.21
N ILE A 372 6.86 3.33 -9.35
CA ILE A 372 6.22 4.38 -10.14
C ILE A 372 4.95 3.85 -10.81
N GLY A 373 5.05 2.71 -11.50
CA GLY A 373 3.93 2.08 -12.19
C GLY A 373 2.76 1.82 -11.24
N ALA A 374 3.10 1.28 -10.06
CA ALA A 374 2.24 1.12 -8.90
C ALA A 374 1.45 2.37 -8.51
N LEU A 375 2.18 3.45 -8.22
CA LEU A 375 1.61 4.71 -7.76
C LEU A 375 0.68 5.31 -8.80
N MET A 376 1.06 5.24 -10.08
CA MET A 376 0.25 5.74 -11.20
C MET A 376 -1.01 4.90 -11.41
N LEU A 377 -0.92 3.58 -11.28
CA LEU A 377 -2.06 2.68 -11.41
C LEU A 377 -3.07 2.88 -10.27
N ARG A 378 -2.61 2.86 -9.00
CA ARG A 378 -3.46 3.13 -7.82
C ARG A 378 -4.13 4.50 -7.89
N ALA A 379 -3.39 5.51 -8.35
CA ALA A 379 -3.95 6.83 -8.62
C ALA A 379 -5.08 6.77 -9.65
N ARG A 380 -4.88 6.07 -10.76
CA ARG A 380 -5.90 5.92 -11.81
C ARG A 380 -7.15 5.22 -11.28
N LEU A 381 -7.01 4.13 -10.54
CA LEU A 381 -8.13 3.34 -10.02
C LEU A 381 -8.98 4.13 -9.02
N ARG A 382 -8.33 4.80 -8.05
CA ARG A 382 -9.02 5.70 -7.10
C ARG A 382 -9.73 6.85 -7.82
N SER A 383 -9.21 7.32 -8.95
CA SER A 383 -9.88 8.37 -9.75
C SER A 383 -11.09 7.86 -10.54
N LEU A 384 -11.18 6.55 -10.81
CA LEU A 384 -12.28 5.90 -11.54
C LEU A 384 -13.39 5.39 -10.61
N GLY A 385 -13.07 5.02 -9.37
CA GLY A 385 -14.02 4.51 -8.37
C GLY A 385 -14.68 5.58 -7.48
N GLY A 386 -14.36 6.87 -7.69
CA GLY A 386 -14.83 8.01 -6.89
C GLY A 386 -16.11 8.68 -7.37
#